data_AF-A0AAV6ZH85-F1
#
_entry.id   AF-A0AAV6ZH85-F1
#
_cell.length_a   1.000
_cell.length_b   1.000
_cell.length_c   1.000
_cell.angle_alpha   90.00
_cell.angle_beta   90.00
_cell.angle_gamma   90.00
#
_symmetry.space_group_name_H-M   'P 1'
#
loop_
_entity.id
_entity.type
_entity.pdbx_description
1 polymer ?
#
loop_
_entity_poly.entity_id
_entity_poly.type
_entity_poly.pdbx_seq_one_letter_code
_entity_poly.pdbx_strand_id
1 'polypeptide(L)'
;MEPYPFLATVSPLAAAGTYVYRLHAIDKDEGINGEVEYFLLEGGDLKFEVDRFTGWIQTTGQILEEGVEYLLTVQASDIFGKKSSPVLVSVIAGERPPQFKNVSYTVFVPENRPAGHV
;
A
#
# COMPACT_ATOMS: atom_id res chain seq x y z
N MET A 1 -1.58 10.51 16.83
CA MET A 1 -1.29 10.58 15.39
C MET A 1 -2.15 9.52 14.75
N GLU A 2 -3.14 9.92 13.93
CA GLU A 2 -3.89 8.96 13.13
C GLU A 2 -2.93 8.20 12.21
N PRO A 3 -3.09 6.88 12.02
CA PRO A 3 -2.24 6.15 11.10
C PRO A 3 -2.47 6.73 9.69
N TYR A 4 -1.41 7.28 9.09
CA TYR A 4 -1.45 7.72 7.71
C TYR A 4 -1.81 6.53 6.82
N PRO A 5 -2.68 6.73 5.80
CA PRO A 5 -3.05 5.66 4.89
C PRO A 5 -1.81 5.16 4.13
N PHE A 6 -1.80 3.87 3.79
CA PHE A 6 -0.83 3.34 2.84
C PHE A 6 -1.11 3.95 1.46
N LEU A 7 -0.12 4.62 0.88
CA LEU A 7 -0.29 5.32 -0.39
C LEU A 7 0.19 4.48 -1.56
N ALA A 8 -0.69 4.27 -2.53
CA ALA A 8 -0.43 3.59 -3.79
C ALA A 8 -0.94 4.43 -4.97
N THR A 9 -0.47 4.08 -6.17
CA THR A 9 -0.97 4.66 -7.41
C THR A 9 -1.20 3.58 -8.43
N VAL A 10 -2.15 3.84 -9.31
CA VAL A 10 -2.49 2.98 -10.44
C VAL A 10 -2.61 3.83 -11.69
N SER A 11 -2.20 3.29 -12.84
CA SER A 11 -2.41 3.99 -14.10
C SER A 11 -3.91 4.20 -14.34
N PRO A 12 -4.34 5.40 -14.77
CA PRO A 12 -5.73 5.65 -15.14
C PRO A 12 -6.16 4.93 -16.43
N LEU A 13 -5.29 4.10 -17.03
CA LEU A 13 -5.61 3.21 -18.14
C LEU A 13 -5.32 1.74 -17.80
N ALA A 14 -5.17 1.43 -16.50
CA ALA A 14 -4.91 0.07 -16.05
C ALA A 14 -6.06 -0.87 -16.45
N ALA A 15 -5.71 -2.00 -17.06
CA ALA A 15 -6.65 -3.07 -17.35
C ALA A 15 -7.08 -3.78 -16.05
N ALA A 16 -8.17 -4.54 -16.11
CA ALA A 16 -8.55 -5.43 -15.01
C ALA A 16 -7.42 -6.46 -14.73
N GLY A 17 -7.26 -6.82 -13.45
CA GLY A 17 -6.22 -7.71 -12.94
C GLY A 17 -4.88 -7.03 -12.66
N THR A 18 -4.77 -5.71 -12.85
CA THR A 18 -3.51 -4.99 -12.58
C THR A 18 -3.23 -4.94 -11.08
N TYR A 19 -2.05 -5.40 -10.67
CA TYR A 19 -1.58 -5.33 -9.29
C TYR A 19 -1.26 -3.88 -8.89
N VAL A 20 -1.90 -3.39 -7.82
CA VAL A 20 -1.77 -2.01 -7.35
C VAL A 20 -0.89 -1.91 -6.11
N TYR A 21 -1.22 -2.71 -5.09
CA TYR A 21 -0.53 -2.69 -3.80
C TYR A 21 -0.63 -4.07 -3.16
N ARG A 22 0.41 -4.50 -2.45
CA ARG A 22 0.36 -5.74 -1.67
C ARG A 22 0.37 -5.42 -0.19
N LEU A 23 -0.69 -5.84 0.49
CA LEU A 23 -0.75 -5.78 1.94
C LEU A 23 0.11 -6.88 2.55
N HIS A 24 0.59 -6.61 3.75
CA HIS A 24 1.40 -7.54 4.51
C HIS A 24 0.97 -7.51 5.96
N ALA A 25 0.16 -8.48 6.37
CA ALA A 25 -0.18 -8.71 7.74
C ALA A 25 0.94 -9.50 8.44
N ILE A 26 1.20 -9.14 9.69
CA ILE A 26 2.20 -9.81 10.53
C ILE A 26 1.44 -10.35 11.74
N ASP A 27 1.39 -11.66 11.86
CA ASP A 27 0.96 -12.30 13.10
C ASP A 27 2.14 -12.27 14.08
N LYS A 28 1.88 -11.92 15.34
CA LYS A 28 2.93 -11.90 16.37
C LYS A 28 3.39 -13.31 16.74
N ASP A 29 2.53 -14.30 16.53
CA ASP A 29 2.79 -15.68 16.94
C ASP A 29 3.46 -16.50 15.82
N GLU A 30 3.13 -16.23 14.55
CA GLU A 30 3.71 -16.93 13.39
C GLU A 30 4.65 -16.09 12.51
N GLY A 31 4.69 -14.78 12.73
CA GLY A 31 5.51 -13.86 11.96
C GLY A 31 4.85 -13.35 10.67
N ILE A 32 5.72 -13.06 9.69
CA ILE A 32 5.39 -12.39 8.43
C ILE A 32 4.74 -13.40 7.47
N ASN A 33 3.49 -13.19 7.06
CA ASN A 33 2.63 -14.16 6.34
C ASN A 33 2.24 -15.41 7.16
N GLY A 34 1.88 -15.26 8.44
CA GLY A 34 1.07 -16.29 9.11
C GLY A 34 -0.19 -16.63 8.31
N GLU A 35 -0.88 -17.73 8.62
CA GLU A 35 -2.10 -18.12 7.89
C GLU A 35 -3.22 -17.07 8.12
N VAL A 36 -3.22 -16.02 7.30
CA VAL A 36 -4.12 -14.87 7.38
C VAL A 36 -4.83 -14.62 6.07
N GLU A 37 -6.09 -14.24 6.18
CA GLU A 37 -6.97 -13.91 5.07
C GLU A 37 -7.25 -12.39 5.04
N TYR A 38 -7.20 -11.79 3.86
CA TYR A 38 -7.46 -10.37 3.64
C TYR A 38 -8.89 -10.12 3.12
N PHE A 39 -9.51 -9.04 3.62
CA PHE A 39 -10.89 -8.67 3.30
C PHE A 39 -10.99 -7.16 3.02
N LEU A 40 -11.48 -6.82 1.83
CA LEU A 40 -11.84 -5.45 1.47
C LEU A 40 -13.21 -5.13 2.08
N LEU A 41 -13.23 -4.24 3.07
CA LEU A 41 -14.44 -3.87 3.80
C LEU A 41 -15.21 -2.75 3.08
N GLU A 42 -14.49 -1.73 2.60
CA GLU A 42 -15.07 -0.53 1.98
C GLU A 42 -14.16 0.05 0.90
N GLY A 43 -14.73 0.88 0.01
CA GLY A 43 -14.01 1.63 -1.03
C GLY A 43 -13.72 0.85 -2.32
N GLY A 44 -14.09 -0.43 -2.37
CA GLY A 44 -13.88 -1.27 -3.54
C GLY A 44 -14.69 -0.86 -4.77
N ASP A 45 -15.94 -0.44 -4.58
CA ASP A 45 -16.88 0.11 -5.59
C ASP A 45 -16.82 -0.58 -6.97
N LEU A 46 -16.62 -1.90 -7.01
CA LEU A 46 -16.42 -2.71 -8.22
C LEU A 46 -15.23 -2.29 -9.11
N LYS A 47 -14.30 -1.50 -8.57
CA LYS A 47 -13.04 -1.07 -9.18
C LYS A 47 -11.83 -1.79 -8.61
N PHE A 48 -11.90 -2.21 -7.36
CA PHE A 48 -10.83 -2.94 -6.68
C PHE A 48 -11.34 -4.17 -5.95
N GLU A 49 -10.48 -5.18 -5.93
CA GLU A 49 -10.61 -6.36 -5.07
C GLU A 49 -9.29 -6.63 -4.35
N VAL A 50 -9.37 -7.40 -3.27
CA VAL A 50 -8.18 -7.92 -2.59
C VAL A 50 -8.16 -9.44 -2.72
N ASP A 51 -7.05 -9.98 -3.20
CA ASP A 51 -6.80 -11.41 -3.16
C ASP A 51 -6.65 -11.84 -1.71
N ARG A 52 -7.50 -12.78 -1.31
CA ARG A 52 -7.68 -13.20 0.08
C ARG A 52 -6.40 -13.77 0.69
N PHE A 53 -5.55 -14.44 -0.09
CA PHE A 53 -4.42 -15.20 0.46
C PHE A 53 -3.09 -14.48 0.27
N THR A 54 -2.96 -13.68 -0.78
CA THR A 54 -1.72 -12.97 -1.11
C THR A 54 -1.73 -11.52 -0.65
N GLY A 55 -2.89 -10.97 -0.31
CA GLY A 55 -3.06 -9.57 0.08
C GLY A 55 -2.87 -8.58 -1.07
N TRP A 56 -2.86 -9.06 -2.32
CA TRP A 56 -2.79 -8.20 -3.50
C TRP A 56 -4.09 -7.45 -3.72
N ILE A 57 -4.02 -6.13 -3.75
CA ILE A 57 -5.09 -5.28 -4.25
C ILE A 57 -4.94 -5.20 -5.77
N GLN A 58 -6.00 -5.54 -6.49
CA GLN A 58 -6.05 -5.57 -7.95
C GLN A 58 -7.23 -4.76 -8.47
N THR A 59 -7.11 -4.26 -9.70
CA THR A 59 -8.22 -3.63 -10.41
C THR A 59 -9.21 -4.68 -10.91
N THR A 60 -10.51 -4.47 -10.72
CA THR A 60 -11.56 -5.36 -11.26
C THR A 60 -12.12 -4.87 -12.60
N GLY A 61 -11.79 -3.65 -13.00
CA GLY A 61 -12.23 -3.02 -14.24
C GLY A 61 -11.28 -1.92 -14.69
N GLN A 62 -11.64 -1.24 -15.77
CA GLN A 62 -10.87 -0.11 -16.25
C GLN A 62 -11.03 1.06 -15.27
N ILE A 63 -9.93 1.48 -14.65
CA ILE A 63 -9.84 2.81 -14.05
C ILE A 63 -9.92 3.78 -15.22
N LEU A 64 -10.82 4.78 -15.18
CA LEU A 64 -11.09 5.66 -16.34
C LEU A 64 -10.81 7.13 -16.05
N GLU A 65 -10.60 7.50 -14.79
CA GLU A 65 -10.54 8.89 -14.36
C GLU A 65 -9.23 9.18 -13.65
N GLU A 66 -8.38 10.00 -14.28
CA GLU A 66 -7.14 10.51 -13.70
C GLU A 66 -7.43 11.51 -12.57
N GLY A 67 -6.61 11.50 -11.53
CA GLY A 67 -6.72 12.38 -10.37
C GLY A 67 -7.72 11.90 -9.31
N VAL A 68 -8.42 10.79 -9.54
CA VAL A 68 -9.34 10.22 -8.55
C VAL A 68 -8.57 9.45 -7.48
N GLU A 69 -8.92 9.71 -6.22
CA GLU A 69 -8.43 8.97 -5.06
C GLU A 69 -9.49 7.97 -4.60
N TYR A 70 -9.08 6.71 -4.44
CA TYR A 70 -9.90 5.65 -3.88
C TYR A 70 -9.36 5.28 -2.49
N LEU A 71 -10.22 5.40 -1.47
CA LEU A 71 -9.90 5.06 -0.10
C LEU A 71 -10.42 3.66 0.23
N LEU A 72 -9.52 2.67 0.26
CA LEU A 72 -9.84 1.28 0.50
C LEU A 72 -9.63 0.94 1.97
N THR A 73 -10.66 0.42 2.64
CA THR A 73 -10.54 -0.10 4.00
C THR A 73 -10.34 -1.61 3.94
N VAL A 74 -9.20 -2.10 4.40
CA VAL A 74 -8.87 -3.54 4.37
C VAL A 74 -8.61 -4.06 5.77
N GLN A 75 -9.03 -5.29 6.05
CA GLN A 75 -8.80 -5.98 7.32
C GLN A 75 -8.20 -7.37 7.05
N ALA A 76 -7.32 -7.83 7.94
CA ALA A 76 -6.85 -9.20 7.95
C ALA A 76 -7.56 -10.02 9.06
N SER A 77 -7.68 -11.32 8.87
CA SER A 77 -8.13 -12.27 9.89
C SER A 77 -7.20 -13.48 9.91
N ASP A 78 -6.87 -14.01 11.08
CA ASP A 78 -6.23 -15.33 11.17
C ASP A 78 -7.23 -16.47 10.90
N ILE A 79 -6.73 -17.70 10.81
CA ILE A 79 -7.53 -18.94 10.67
C ILE A 79 -8.46 -19.22 11.85
N PHE A 80 -8.23 -18.60 13.01
CA PHE A 80 -9.06 -18.74 14.21
C PHE A 80 -10.17 -17.68 14.28
N GLY A 81 -10.25 -16.79 13.28
CA GLY A 81 -11.26 -15.73 13.19
C GLY A 81 -10.93 -14.46 13.96
N LYS A 82 -9.70 -14.31 14.48
CA LYS A 82 -9.24 -13.09 15.13
C LYS A 82 -8.88 -12.06 14.06
N LYS A 83 -9.53 -10.91 14.15
CA LYS A 83 -9.42 -9.82 13.17
C LYS A 83 -8.36 -8.80 13.58
N SER A 84 -7.65 -8.27 12.60
CA SER A 84 -6.78 -7.10 12.76
C SER A 84 -7.60 -5.81 12.89
N SER A 85 -6.94 -4.74 13.33
CA SER A 85 -7.44 -3.38 13.08
C SER A 85 -7.54 -3.15 11.57
N PRO A 86 -8.63 -2.55 11.07
CA PRO A 86 -8.73 -2.13 9.69
C PRO A 86 -7.64 -1.11 9.34
N VAL A 87 -7.14 -1.17 8.11
CA VAL A 87 -6.16 -0.23 7.57
C VAL A 87 -6.73 0.48 6.35
N LEU A 88 -6.40 1.77 6.23
CA LEU A 88 -6.78 2.59 5.09
C LEU A 88 -5.67 2.58 4.04
N VAL A 89 -6.02 2.30 2.78
CA VAL A 89 -5.14 2.35 1.63
C VAL A 89 -5.67 3.41 0.67
N SER A 90 -4.89 4.45 0.41
CA SER A 90 -5.20 5.47 -0.59
C SER A 90 -4.60 5.05 -1.94
N VAL A 91 -5.44 4.88 -2.94
CA VAL A 91 -5.05 4.56 -4.31
C VAL A 91 -5.38 5.75 -5.21
N ILE A 92 -4.36 6.43 -5.71
CA ILE A 92 -4.55 7.56 -6.63
C ILE A 92 -4.40 7.09 -8.08
N ALA A 93 -5.40 7.37 -8.92
CA ALA A 93 -5.34 7.14 -10.35
C ALA A 93 -4.46 8.21 -11.01
N GLY A 94 -3.23 7.86 -11.39
CA GLY A 94 -2.27 8.80 -11.96
C GLY A 94 -0.82 8.43 -11.67
N GLU A 95 0.06 9.39 -11.92
CA GLU A 95 1.49 9.27 -11.63
C GLU A 95 1.78 9.59 -10.15
N ARG A 96 2.75 8.88 -9.55
CA ARG A 96 3.14 9.12 -8.14
C ARG A 96 3.75 10.52 -7.98
N PRO A 97 3.27 11.38 -7.05
CA PRO A 97 4.16 12.38 -6.49
C PRO A 97 5.33 11.67 -5.77
N PRO A 98 6.56 12.21 -5.81
CA PRO A 98 7.72 11.55 -5.23
C PRO A 98 7.50 11.30 -3.73
N GLN A 99 7.53 10.03 -3.32
CA GLN A 99 7.52 9.67 -1.91
C GLN A 99 8.95 9.75 -1.35
N PHE A 100 9.19 10.75 -0.49
CA PHE A 100 10.39 10.76 0.34
C PHE A 100 10.24 9.65 1.39
N LYS A 101 11.10 8.63 1.33
CA LYS A 101 11.09 7.51 2.30
C LYS A 101 11.26 7.96 3.76
N ASN A 102 11.83 9.15 4.00
CA ASN A 102 12.11 9.71 5.32
C ASN A 102 11.68 11.19 5.40
N VAL A 103 11.13 11.60 6.55
CA VAL A 103 10.79 13.02 6.86
C VAL A 103 12.05 13.90 7.00
N SER A 104 13.23 13.30 7.19
CA SER A 104 14.53 14.00 7.13
C SER A 104 15.66 13.03 6.74
N TYR A 105 16.66 13.55 6.03
CA TYR A 105 17.95 12.89 5.83
C TYR A 105 18.99 13.67 6.63
N THR A 106 19.25 13.28 7.87
CA THR A 106 20.39 13.83 8.63
C THR A 106 21.65 13.14 8.13
N VAL A 107 22.43 13.84 7.30
CA VAL A 107 23.75 13.37 6.87
C VAL A 107 24.79 14.03 7.77
N PHE A 108 25.55 13.23 8.51
CA PHE A 108 26.78 13.71 9.15
C PHE A 108 27.86 13.78 8.08
N VAL A 109 28.28 14.98 7.71
CA VAL A 109 29.47 15.21 6.89
C VAL A 109 30.64 15.44 7.85
N PRO A 110 31.55 14.47 8.06
CA PRO A 110 32.78 14.74 8.78
C PRO A 110 33.61 15.74 7.97
N GLU A 111 34.02 16.82 8.61
CA GLU A 111 34.67 18.00 8.03
C GLU A 111 36.07 17.77 7.41
N ASN A 112 36.59 16.54 7.43
CA ASN A 112 37.96 16.22 7.03
C ASN A 112 38.07 15.37 5.75
N ARG A 113 37.36 15.73 4.69
CA ARG A 113 37.74 15.31 3.33
C ARG A 113 38.41 16.47 2.60
N PRO A 114 39.69 16.35 2.18
CA PRO A 114 40.32 17.37 1.34
C PRO A 114 39.63 17.43 -0.03
N ALA A 115 39.50 18.64 -0.55
CA ALA A 115 38.80 18.92 -1.80
C ALA A 115 39.63 18.54 -3.04
N GLY A 116 39.00 17.81 -3.97
CA GLY A 116 39.39 17.66 -5.38
C GLY A 116 40.67 16.84 -5.63
N HIS A 117 40.71 16.09 -6.73
CA HIS A 117 41.57 16.39 -7.88
C HIS A 117 41.23 15.43 -9.04
N VAL A 118 41.38 15.98 -10.24
CA VAL A 118 41.20 15.38 -11.57
C VAL A 118 42.29 14.37 -11.90
#